data_AF-A0A920RK61-F1
#
_entry.id   AF-A0A920RK61-F1
#
_cell.length_a   1.000
_cell.length_b   1.000
_cell.length_c   1.000
_cell.angle_alpha   90.00
_cell.angle_beta   90.00
_cell.angle_gamma   90.00
#
_symmetry.space_group_name_H-M   'P 1'
#
loop_
_entity.id
_entity.type
_entity.pdbx_description
1 polymer ?
#
loop_
_entity_poly.entity_id
_entity_poly.type
_entity_poly.pdbx_seq_one_letter_code
_entity_poly.pdbx_strand_id
1 'polypeptide(L)' 'MPAIEVVESRFSTWPAVGPLGAIADNGVHRVLIVGPATSDWTRESVDQATVLLQSNGTEADSGTADNVDGGPFGALGPG' A
#
# COMPACT_ATOMS: atom_id res chain seq x y z
N MET A 1 9.02 6.14 -5.34
CA MET A 1 9.45 6.16 -3.92
C MET A 1 8.73 5.04 -3.20
N PRO A 2 9.41 4.22 -2.39
CA PRO A 2 8.73 3.26 -1.51
C PRO A 2 8.00 4.01 -0.40
N ALA A 3 6.86 3.49 0.02
CA ALA A 3 6.06 4.06 1.10
C ALA A 3 5.38 2.97 1.93
N ILE A 4 5.07 3.29 3.19
CA ILE A 4 4.26 2.48 4.09
C ILE A 4 3.07 3.33 4.50
N GLU A 5 1.86 2.83 4.28
CA GLU A 5 0.64 3.42 4.84
C GLU A 5 0.30 2.73 6.16
N VAL A 6 0.12 3.53 7.21
CA VAL A 6 -0.48 3.07 8.46
C VAL A 6 -1.97 3.38 8.37
N VAL A 7 -2.77 2.32 8.27
CA VAL A 7 -4.24 2.41 8.23
C VAL A 7 -4.84 2.30 9.64
N GLU A 8 -5.94 2.99 9.87
CA GLU A 8 -6.75 2.90 11.08
C GLU A 8 -8.21 3.21 10.77
N SER A 9 -9.11 2.48 11.42
CA SER A 9 -10.55 2.75 11.40
C SER A 9 -11.01 3.48 12.65
N ARG A 10 -11.88 4.49 12.48
CA ARG A 10 -12.63 5.15 13.57
C ARG A 10 -13.84 4.34 14.02
N PHE A 11 -14.25 3.35 13.23
CA PHE A 11 -15.23 2.35 13.64
C PHE A 11 -14.56 1.24 14.46
N SER A 12 -15.08 0.97 15.64
CA SER A 12 -14.61 -0.12 16.52
C SER A 12 -14.83 -1.51 15.94
N THR A 13 -15.66 -1.64 14.91
CA THR A 13 -16.02 -2.89 14.24
C THR A 13 -15.12 -3.24 13.06
N TRP A 14 -13.99 -2.57 12.89
CA TRP A 14 -13.06 -2.86 11.80
C TRP A 14 -12.62 -4.34 11.74
N PRO A 15 -12.53 -4.97 10.55
CA PRO A 15 -12.90 -4.44 9.22
C PRO A 15 -14.38 -4.65 8.83
N ALA A 16 -15.23 -5.12 9.73
CA ALA A 16 -16.62 -5.49 9.45
C ALA A 16 -17.54 -4.31 9.04
N VAL A 17 -17.11 -3.06 9.21
CA VAL A 17 -17.83 -1.88 8.69
C VAL A 17 -17.95 -1.87 7.16
N GLY A 18 -17.12 -2.67 6.47
CA GLY A 18 -17.20 -2.88 5.03
C GLY A 18 -16.72 -1.68 4.20
N PRO A 19 -16.80 -1.78 2.86
CA PRO A 19 -16.19 -0.81 1.95
C PRO A 19 -16.82 0.58 2.05
N LEU A 20 -18.15 0.68 2.23
CA LEU A 20 -18.79 1.99 2.41
C LEU A 20 -18.37 2.66 3.72
N GLY A 21 -18.17 1.88 4.78
CA GLY A 21 -17.59 2.36 6.03
C GLY A 21 -16.17 2.86 5.85
N ALA A 22 -15.33 2.09 5.15
CA ALA A 22 -13.95 2.48 4.85
C ALA A 22 -13.89 3.76 4.01
N ILE A 23 -14.74 3.91 3.00
CA ILE A 23 -14.86 5.13 2.18
C ILE A 23 -15.28 6.32 3.05
N ALA A 24 -16.33 6.16 3.87
CA ALA A 24 -16.77 7.19 4.79
C ALA A 24 -15.69 7.56 5.81
N ASP A 25 -14.81 6.62 6.14
CA ASP A 25 -13.66 6.81 7.02
C ASP A 25 -12.38 7.28 6.31
N ASN A 26 -12.53 7.95 5.17
CA ASN A 26 -11.42 8.49 4.37
C ASN A 26 -10.41 7.40 3.96
N GLY A 27 -10.91 6.27 3.48
CA GLY A 27 -10.09 5.13 3.06
C GLY A 27 -9.28 4.50 4.19
N VAL A 28 -9.75 4.62 5.44
CA VAL A 28 -9.02 4.24 6.67
C VAL A 28 -7.61 4.83 6.80
N HIS A 29 -7.37 5.97 6.18
CA HIS A 29 -6.08 6.65 6.25
C HIS A 29 -5.78 7.16 7.66
N ARG A 30 -4.51 7.05 8.08
CA ARG A 30 -3.98 7.73 9.27
C ARG A 30 -2.63 8.41 9.02
N VAL A 31 -1.60 7.68 8.59
CA VAL A 31 -0.25 8.24 8.36
C VAL A 31 0.40 7.58 7.15
N LEU A 32 1.11 8.37 6.35
CA LEU A 32 1.99 7.90 5.28
C LEU A 32 3.46 8.11 5.68
N ILE A 33 4.25 7.04 5.63
CA ILE A 33 5.71 7.08 5.84
C ILE A 33 6.36 6.94 4.47
N VAL A 34 7.11 7.96 4.06
CA VAL A 34 7.76 8.01 2.74
C VAL A 34 9.24 7.72 2.89
N GLY A 35 9.72 6.71 2.15
CA GLY A 35 11.14 6.39 2.08
C GLY A 35 11.91 7.31 1.13
N PRO A 36 13.23 7.12 1.04
CA PRO A 36 14.07 7.86 0.10
C PRO A 36 13.58 7.73 -1.35
N ALA A 37 13.77 8.78 -2.15
CA ALA A 37 13.49 8.69 -3.57
C ALA A 37 14.41 7.66 -4.25
N THR A 38 13.83 6.84 -5.13
CA THR A 38 14.57 5.93 -6.02
C THR A 38 14.74 6.65 -7.36
N SER A 39 15.98 6.91 -7.77
CA SER A 39 16.28 7.44 -9.10
C SER A 39 16.25 6.33 -10.15
N ASP A 40 16.25 6.72 -11.43
CA ASP A 40 16.51 5.81 -12.56
C ASP A 40 15.54 4.63 -12.68
N TRP A 41 14.32 4.78 -12.17
CA TRP A 41 13.28 3.76 -12.30
C TRP A 41 12.74 3.72 -13.73
N THR A 42 12.47 2.51 -14.20
CA THR A 42 11.62 2.26 -15.37
C THR A 42 10.26 1.76 -14.91
N ARG A 43 9.24 1.88 -15.75
CA ARG A 43 7.92 1.28 -15.47
C ARG A 43 8.04 -0.20 -15.11
N GLU A 44 8.80 -0.95 -15.90
CA GLU A 44 9.01 -2.38 -15.67
C GLU A 44 9.71 -2.68 -14.34
N SER A 45 10.67 -1.84 -13.92
CA SER A 45 11.30 -1.98 -12.61
C SER A 45 10.34 -1.76 -11.44
N VAL A 46 9.30 -0.93 -11.64
CA VAL A 46 8.26 -0.68 -10.64
C VAL A 46 7.23 -1.81 -10.65
N ASP A 47 6.79 -2.24 -11.83
CA ASP A 47 5.79 -3.32 -11.99
C ASP A 47 6.32 -4.69 -11.53
N GLN A 48 7.64 -4.91 -11.58
CA GLN A 48 8.30 -6.14 -11.11
C GLN A 48 8.90 -6.03 -9.71
N ALA A 49 8.64 -4.93 -8.98
CA ALA A 49 9.21 -4.73 -7.67
C ALA A 49 8.72 -5.80 -6.67
N THR A 50 9.64 -6.33 -5.87
CA THR A 50 9.35 -7.22 -4.74
C THR A 50 9.58 -6.50 -3.42
N VAL A 51 8.78 -6.82 -2.41
CA VAL A 51 8.81 -6.18 -1.10
C VAL A 51 8.83 -7.21 0.02
N LEU A 52 9.55 -6.88 1.09
CA LEU A 52 9.61 -7.63 2.34
C LEU A 52 9.32 -6.66 3.49
N LEU A 53 8.28 -6.92 4.25
CA LEU A 53 7.95 -6.18 5.47
C LEU A 53 8.53 -6.92 6.67
N GLN A 54 9.36 -6.22 7.45
CA GLN A 54 9.89 -6.75 8.70
C GLN A 54 9.40 -5.92 9.88
N SER A 55 9.05 -6.61 10.97
CA SER A 55 8.75 -6.03 12.26
C SER A 55 9.69 -6.64 13.30
N ASN A 56 10.45 -5.78 14.00
CA ASN A 56 11.45 -6.21 14.99
C ASN A 56 12.43 -7.28 14.44
N GLY A 57 12.86 -7.12 13.19
CA GLY A 57 13.79 -8.05 12.53
C GLY A 57 13.19 -9.39 12.10
N THR A 58 11.88 -9.59 12.29
CA THR A 58 11.16 -10.77 11.82
C THR A 58 10.33 -10.41 10.59
N GLU A 59 10.34 -11.27 9.58
CA GLU A 59 9.43 -11.15 8.43
C GLU A 59 7.97 -11.21 8.91
N ALA A 60 7.24 -10.14 8.63
CA ALA A 60 5.81 -10.04 8.91
C ALA A 60 4.99 -10.39 7.66
N ASP A 61 5.46 -9.97 6.48
CA ASP A 61 4.81 -10.26 5.19
C ASP A 61 5.78 -10.00 4.03
N SER A 62 5.47 -10.52 2.84
CA SER A 62 6.19 -10.26 1.59
C SER A 62 5.28 -10.30 0.37
N GLY A 63 5.68 -9.65 -0.72
CA GLY A 63 4.84 -9.57 -1.92
C GLY A 63 5.51 -8.94 -3.12
N THR A 64 4.73 -8.80 -4.20
CA THR A 64 5.17 -8.16 -5.44
C THR A 64 4.19 -7.04 -5.83
N ALA A 65 4.67 -6.09 -6.62
CA ALA A 65 3.89 -4.96 -7.12
C ALA A 65 2.63 -5.39 -7.91
N ASP A 66 2.68 -6.54 -8.59
CA ASP A 66 1.56 -7.12 -9.35
C ASP A 66 0.33 -7.45 -8.48
N ASN A 67 0.52 -7.64 -7.17
CA ASN A 67 -0.58 -7.86 -6.22
C ASN A 67 -1.51 -6.63 -6.05
N VAL A 68 -1.13 -5.47 -6.59
CA VAL A 68 -1.90 -4.22 -6.53
C VAL A 68 -2.57 -3.97 -7.87
N ASP A 69 -3.77 -4.51 -8.08
CA ASP A 69 -4.57 -4.32 -9.31
C ASP A 69 -3.78 -4.57 -10.63
N GLY A 70 -2.89 -5.57 -10.65
CA GLY A 70 -2.04 -5.89 -11.81
C GLY A 70 -0.86 -4.93 -12.01
N GLY A 71 -0.49 -4.19 -10.98
CA GLY A 71 0.65 -3.29 -10.92
C GLY A 71 0.26 -1.87 -10.46
N PRO A 72 1.19 -1.10 -9.87
CA PRO A 72 0.93 0.23 -9.34
C PRO A 72 0.31 1.21 -10.36
N PHE A 73 0.65 1.08 -11.65
CA PHE A 73 0.04 1.90 -12.69
C PHE A 73 -1.39 1.49 -13.06
N GLY A 74 -1.79 0.23 -12.82
CA GLY A 74 -3.17 -0.22 -12.95
C GLY A 74 -4.08 0.44 -11.91
N ALA A 75 -3.59 0.56 -10.68
CA ALA A 75 -4.32 1.18 -9.56
C ALA A 75 -4.55 2.70 -9.71
N LEU A 76 -3.72 3.41 -10.51
CA LEU A 76 -3.93 4.84 -10.80
C LEU A 76 -5.14 5.12 -11.70
N GLY A 77 -5.71 4.07 -12.31
CA GLY A 77 -6.79 4.19 -13.29
C GLY A 77 -6.28 4.64 -14.67
N PRO A 78 -7.20 4.81 -15.66
CA PRO A 78 -6.83 5.35 -16.96
C PRO A 78 -6.33 6.80 -16.78
N GLY A 79 -5.10 7.04 -17.23
CA GLY A 79 -4.49 8.38 -17.28
C GLY A 79 -5.08 9.26 -18.36
#